data_AF-A0A961DD34-F1
#
_entry.id   AF-A0A961DD34-F1
#
_cell.length_a   1.000
_cell.length_b   1.000
_cell.length_c   1.000
_cell.angle_alpha   90.00
_cell.angle_beta   90.00
_cell.angle_gamma   90.00
#
_symmetry.space_group_name_H-M   'P 1'
#
loop_
_entity.id
_entity.type
_entity.pdbx_description
1 polymer ?
#
loop_
_entity_poly.entity_id
_entity_poly.type
_entity_poly.pdbx_seq_one_letter_code
_entity_poly.pdbx_strand_id
1 'polypeptide(L)'
;MTMNTISRRQILSRASTGFGMAALAGLMQEESQAVLVHRANRFAPKARSVIFLYMSGGVSHVDSFDHKPMLKKFEGKPMPGVVKKTQFN
;
A
#
# COMPACT_ATOMS: atom_id res chain seq x y z
N MET A 1 45.60 32.72 25.50
CA MET A 1 44.55 31.80 25.01
C MET A 1 44.31 30.77 26.11
N THR A 2 43.42 31.07 27.06
CA THR A 2 43.20 30.22 28.25
C THR A 2 42.24 29.08 27.89
N MET A 3 42.72 27.84 27.98
CA MET A 3 41.88 26.67 27.75
C MET A 3 40.83 26.56 28.86
N ASN A 4 39.56 26.76 28.50
CA ASN A 4 38.42 26.62 29.39
C ASN A 4 38.22 25.12 29.70
N THR A 5 38.85 24.63 30.76
CA THR A 5 38.72 23.25 31.20
C THR A 5 37.31 23.02 31.72
N ILE A 6 36.52 22.24 30.98
CA ILE A 6 35.16 21.88 31.37
C ILE A 6 35.20 21.18 32.73
N SER A 7 34.54 21.76 33.74
CA SER A 7 34.50 21.17 35.08
C SER A 7 33.53 19.98 35.13
N ARG A 8 33.82 18.98 35.98
CA ARG A 8 32.94 17.82 36.23
C ARG A 8 31.49 18.22 36.52
N ARG A 9 31.30 19.36 37.22
CA ARG A 9 29.98 19.92 37.56
C ARG A 9 29.23 20.44 36.31
N GLN A 10 29.92 21.07 35.37
CA GLN A 10 29.34 21.50 34.10
C GLN A 10 28.97 20.29 33.22
N ILE A 11 29.74 19.21 33.27
CA ILE A 11 29.40 17.96 32.57
C ILE A 11 28.12 17.36 33.17
N LEU A 12 28.07 17.19 34.49
CA LEU A 12 26.89 16.68 35.19
C LEU A 12 25.64 17.54 34.93
N SER A 13 25.79 18.87 34.98
CA SER A 13 24.68 19.80 34.75
C SER A 13 24.18 19.81 33.31
N ARG A 14 25.04 19.57 32.31
CA ARG A 14 24.62 19.54 30.90
C ARG A 14 24.10 18.16 30.48
N ALA A 15 24.72 17.09 30.98
CA ALA A 15 24.33 15.73 30.66
C ALA A 15 22.98 15.36 31.29
N SER A 16 22.68 15.84 32.51
CA SER A 16 21.40 15.59 33.18
C SER A 16 20.21 16.18 32.42
N THR A 17 20.37 17.40 31.88
CA THR A 17 19.33 18.04 31.06
C THR A 17 19.29 17.50 29.63
N GLY A 18 20.43 17.13 29.06
CA GLY A 18 20.52 16.66 27.66
C GLY A 18 19.89 15.30 27.41
N PHE A 19 20.00 14.36 28.35
CA PHE A 19 19.42 13.01 28.18
C PHE A 19 17.88 13.04 28.16
N GLY A 20 17.25 13.86 29.00
CA GLY A 20 15.79 14.04 29.00
C GLY A 20 15.28 14.64 27.68
N MET A 21 16.02 15.57 27.09
CA MET A 21 15.66 16.15 25.79
C MET A 21 15.75 15.13 24.64
N ALA A 22 16.72 14.20 24.69
CA ALA A 22 16.81 13.11 23.70
C ALA A 22 15.62 12.15 23.80
N ALA A 23 15.18 11.82 25.01
CA ALA A 23 13.98 11.00 25.23
C ALA A 23 12.70 11.71 24.74
N LEU A 24 12.56 13.00 25.04
CA LEU A 24 11.42 13.81 24.58
C LEU A 24 11.38 13.90 23.04
N ALA A 25 12.53 14.08 22.40
CA ALA A 25 12.62 14.10 20.94
C ALA A 25 12.15 12.78 20.31
N GLY A 26 12.45 11.64 20.93
CA GLY A 26 11.94 10.33 20.50
C GLY A 26 10.42 10.22 20.61
N LEU A 27 9.84 10.65 21.73
CA LEU A 27 8.37 10.63 21.93
C LEU A 27 7.64 11.57 20.96
N MET A 28 8.16 12.78 20.72
CA MET A 28 7.57 13.72 19.77
C MET A 28 7.70 13.26 18.31
N GLN A 29 8.73 12.48 17.99
CA GLN A 29 8.92 11.92 16.65
C GLN A 29 7.82 10.91 16.31
N GLU A 30 7.40 10.06 17.25
CA GLU A 30 6.29 9.11 17.07
C GLU A 30 4.96 9.84 16.78
N GLU A 31 4.65 10.91 17.52
CA GLU A 31 3.48 11.75 17.25
C GLU A 31 3.54 12.42 15.87
N SER A 32 4.72 12.89 15.47
CA SER A 32 4.91 13.54 14.15
C SER A 32 4.70 12.58 12.97
N GLN A 33 5.08 11.31 13.13
CA GLN A 33 4.91 10.29 12.09
C GLN A 33 3.45 9.86 11.94
N ALA A 34 2.70 9.77 13.03
CA ALA A 34 1.27 9.48 13.01
C ALA A 34 0.49 10.52 12.17
N VAL A 35 0.90 11.80 12.22
CA VAL A 35 0.30 12.88 11.42
C VAL A 35 0.60 12.73 9.92
N LEU A 36 1.77 12.24 9.54
CA LEU A 36 2.14 12.02 8.13
C LEU A 36 1.39 10.84 7.52
N VAL A 37 1.26 9.73 8.27
CA VAL A 37 0.50 8.54 7.81
C VAL A 37 -0.99 8.87 7.66
N HIS A 38 -1.57 9.65 8.57
CA HIS A 38 -2.97 10.10 8.45
C HIS A 38 -3.20 11.16 7.36
N ARG A 39 -2.18 11.89 6.91
CA ARG A 39 -2.31 12.82 5.78
C ARG A 39 -2.39 12.10 4.43
N ALA A 40 -1.74 10.95 4.28
CA ALA A 40 -1.75 10.20 3.03
C ALA A 40 -3.12 9.58 2.69
N ASN A 41 -4.01 9.39 3.67
CA ASN A 41 -5.25 8.62 3.50
C ASN A 41 -6.54 9.39 3.81
N ARG A 42 -6.57 10.71 3.57
CA ARG A 42 -7.78 11.54 3.83
C ARG A 42 -8.94 11.26 2.86
N PHE A 43 -8.71 10.53 1.77
CA PHE A 43 -9.75 10.17 0.81
C PHE A 43 -9.72 8.67 0.57
N ALA A 44 -10.61 7.94 1.26
CA ALA A 44 -10.97 6.60 0.80
C ALA A 44 -11.62 6.74 -0.58
N PRO A 45 -11.07 6.14 -1.66
CA PRO A 45 -11.66 6.24 -2.98
C PRO A 45 -13.06 5.60 -2.96
N LYS A 46 -14.10 6.43 -3.03
CA LYS A 46 -15.48 5.95 -3.22
C LYS A 46 -15.69 5.69 -4.71
N ALA A 47 -15.81 4.42 -5.08
CA ALA A 47 -16.26 4.07 -6.42
C ALA A 47 -17.70 4.57 -6.63
N ARG A 48 -17.91 5.42 -7.65
CA ARG A 48 -19.21 6.02 -7.96
C ARG A 48 -20.13 5.04 -8.72
N SER A 49 -19.55 4.12 -9.49
CA SER A 49 -20.27 3.12 -10.28
C SER A 49 -19.34 1.96 -10.63
N VAL A 50 -19.85 0.74 -10.55
CA VAL A 50 -19.15 -0.48 -11.00
C VAL A 50 -19.88 -0.99 -12.24
N ILE A 51 -19.22 -0.94 -13.40
CA ILE A 51 -19.77 -1.46 -14.66
C ILE A 51 -19.22 -2.88 -14.84
N PHE A 52 -20.09 -3.88 -14.74
CA PHE A 52 -19.74 -5.28 -14.94
C PHE A 52 -20.22 -5.74 -16.31
N LEU A 53 -19.28 -6.01 -17.22
CA LEU A 53 -19.58 -6.45 -18.59
C LEU A 53 -19.43 -7.96 -18.68
N TYR A 54 -20.50 -8.65 -19.09
CA TYR A 54 -20.47 -10.09 -19.37
C TYR A 54 -20.42 -10.31 -20.87
N MET A 55 -19.24 -10.66 -21.38
CA MET A 55 -18.99 -10.89 -22.80
C MET A 55 -18.60 -12.34 -23.01
N SER A 56 -19.15 -12.97 -24.05
CA SER A 56 -18.68 -14.28 -24.49
C SER A 56 -17.23 -14.13 -24.98
N GLY A 57 -16.29 -14.81 -24.32
CA GLY A 57 -14.86 -14.73 -24.65
C GLY A 57 -14.07 -13.60 -23.97
N GLY A 58 -14.66 -12.89 -23.00
CA GLY A 58 -13.92 -11.90 -22.21
C GLY A 58 -12.93 -12.54 -21.23
N VAL A 59 -11.82 -11.85 -20.94
CA VAL A 59 -10.85 -12.30 -19.93
C VAL A 59 -11.47 -12.21 -18.53
N SER A 60 -11.61 -13.34 -17.84
CA SER A 60 -12.05 -13.35 -16.45
C SER A 60 -10.84 -13.37 -15.52
N HIS A 61 -10.96 -12.79 -14.32
CA HIS A 61 -9.91 -12.88 -13.30
C HIS A 61 -9.60 -14.33 -12.91
N VAL A 62 -10.58 -15.22 -13.07
CA VAL A 62 -10.45 -16.66 -12.83
C VAL A 62 -9.66 -17.35 -13.97
N ASP A 63 -9.81 -16.89 -15.21
CA ASP A 63 -9.14 -17.47 -16.39
C ASP A 63 -7.76 -16.88 -16.69
N SER A 64 -7.44 -15.71 -16.14
CA SER A 64 -6.26 -14.95 -16.54
C SER A 64 -4.93 -15.66 -16.26
N PHE A 65 -4.91 -16.59 -15.29
CA PHE A 65 -3.72 -17.31 -14.88
C PHE A 65 -3.84 -18.84 -15.02
N ASP A 66 -4.94 -19.34 -15.58
CA ASP A 66 -5.11 -20.77 -15.82
C ASP A 66 -4.55 -21.15 -17.19
N HIS A 67 -3.59 -22.07 -17.23
CA HIS A 67 -3.01 -22.53 -18.49
C HIS A 67 -3.98 -23.48 -19.19
N LYS A 68 -4.58 -23.02 -20.30
CA LYS A 68 -5.58 -23.79 -21.06
C LYS A 68 -5.02 -24.28 -22.41
N PRO A 69 -4.31 -25.43 -22.44
CA PRO A 69 -3.68 -25.93 -23.67
C PRO A 69 -4.69 -26.27 -24.78
N MET A 70 -5.93 -26.59 -24.40
CA MET A 70 -7.01 -26.86 -25.35
C MET A 70 -7.45 -25.61 -26.12
N LEU A 71 -7.43 -24.42 -25.49
CA LEU A 71 -7.74 -23.17 -26.20
C LEU A 71 -6.76 -22.92 -27.35
N LYS A 72 -5.47 -23.18 -27.13
CA LYS A 72 -4.43 -23.10 -28.18
C LYS A 72 -4.67 -24.10 -29.32
N LYS A 73 -5.19 -25.29 -29.01
CA LYS A 73 -5.46 -26.34 -30.02
C LYS A 73 -6.68 -26.05 -30.89
N PHE A 74 -7.66 -25.31 -30.36
CA PHE A 74 -8.91 -24.99 -31.03
C PHE A 74 -9.03 -23.51 -31.43
N GLU A 75 -7.94 -22.76 -31.33
CA GLU A 75 -7.84 -21.38 -31.78
C GLU A 75 -8.28 -21.24 -33.25
N GLY A 76 -9.17 -20.27 -33.52
CA GLY A 76 -9.68 -19.99 -34.86
C GLY A 76 -10.72 -20.97 -35.41
N LYS A 77 -11.07 -22.04 -34.69
CA LYS A 77 -12.13 -22.97 -35.12
C LYS A 77 -13.51 -22.46 -34.72
N PRO A 78 -14.53 -22.63 -35.58
CA PRO A 78 -15.91 -22.29 -35.20
C PRO A 78 -16.33 -23.12 -33.99
N MET A 79 -17.03 -22.47 -33.06
CA MET A 79 -17.53 -23.14 -31.85
C MET A 79 -18.48 -24.27 -32.25
N PRO A 80 -18.24 -25.51 -31.80
CA PRO A 80 -19.10 -26.63 -32.17
C PRO A 80 -20.45 -26.49 -31.46
N GLY A 81 -21.53 -26.32 -32.24
CA GLY A 81 -22.92 -26.29 -31.76
C GLY A 81 -23.63 -24.94 -31.92
N VAL A 82 -24.93 -24.92 -31.61
CA VAL A 82 -25.75 -23.71 -31.67
C VAL A 82 -25.39 -22.80 -30.49
N VAL A 83 -24.85 -21.62 -30.77
CA VAL A 83 -24.50 -20.61 -29.76
C VAL A 83 -25.81 -20.07 -29.15
N LYS A 84 -26.15 -20.53 -27.94
CA LYS A 84 -27.25 -19.96 -27.17
C LYS A 84 -26.82 -18.59 -26.64
N LYS A 85 -27.73 -17.61 -26.68
CA LYS A 85 -27.48 -16.28 -26.10
C LYS A 85 -27.13 -16.45 -24.62
N THR A 86 -26.04 -15.82 -24.19
CA THR A 86 -25.60 -15.82 -22.79
C THR A 86 -26.68 -15.14 -21.94
N GLN A 87 -27.46 -15.93 -21.20
CA GLN A 87 -28.43 -15.46 -20.22
C GLN A 87 -28.24 -16.25 -18.93
N PHE A 88 -28.25 -15.56 -17.81
CA PHE A 88 -28.35 -16.14 -16.48
C PHE A 88 -29.79 -16.02 -16.01
N ASN A 89 -30.35 -17.10 -15.47
CA ASN A 89 -31.58 -17.09 -14.67
C ASN A 89 -31.31 -16.47 -13.30
#